data_AF-A0A0R3WU87-F1
#
_entry.id   AF-A0A0R3WU87-F1
#
_cell.length_a   1.000
_cell.length_b   1.000
_cell.length_c   1.000
_cell.angle_alpha   90.00
_cell.angle_beta   90.00
_cell.angle_gamma   90.00
#
_symmetry.space_group_name_H-M   'P 1'
#
loop_
_entity.id
_entity.type
_entity.pdbx_description
1 polymer ?
#
loop_
_entity_poly.entity_id
_entity_poly.type
_entity_poly.pdbx_seq_one_letter_code
_entity_poly.pdbx_strand_id
1 'polypeptide(L)'
;LEDVIVGKIYFLLVRVKIKYMEVQILRRESTGLGAVNTFTDMETLAKFEIMDGAPVRGECIPIRLFLGAYDLTPTMKDINRKFSVRYYLNLVLLDEEERRYYKQHVC
;
A
#
# COMPACT_ATOMS: atom_id res chain seq x y z
N LEU A 1 -13.36 -10.11 5.50
CA LEU A 1 -13.51 -8.90 4.65
C LEU A 1 -13.42 -9.36 3.21
N GLU A 2 -14.49 -9.23 2.43
CA GLU A 2 -14.56 -9.76 1.05
C GLU A 2 -14.71 -8.66 0.00
N ASP A 3 -14.50 -7.41 0.39
CA ASP A 3 -14.68 -6.26 -0.50
C ASP A 3 -13.62 -6.20 -1.60
N VAL A 4 -13.82 -5.33 -2.59
CA VAL A 4 -12.93 -5.14 -3.72
C VAL A 4 -12.51 -3.68 -3.79
N ILE A 5 -11.21 -3.42 -3.68
CA ILE A 5 -10.67 -2.09 -3.92
C ILE A 5 -10.62 -1.86 -5.43
N VAL A 6 -11.40 -0.91 -5.92
CA VAL A 6 -11.43 -0.51 -7.34
C VAL A 6 -10.80 0.87 -7.48
N GLY A 7 -9.82 0.99 -8.38
CA GLY A 7 -9.07 2.22 -8.58
C GLY A 7 -8.56 2.37 -10.01
N LYS A 8 -7.89 3.49 -10.28
CA LYS A 8 -7.23 3.78 -11.55
C LYS A 8 -5.92 4.53 -11.26
N ILE A 9 -4.86 4.16 -11.95
CA ILE A 9 -3.60 4.90 -11.97
C ILE A 9 -3.55 5.71 -13.26
N TYR A 10 -3.25 7.01 -13.12
CA TYR A 10 -3.13 7.94 -14.23
C TYR A 10 -1.69 8.43 -14.37
N PHE A 11 -1.12 8.30 -15.56
CA PHE A 11 0.23 8.79 -15.85
C PHE A 11 0.17 10.22 -16.41
N LEU A 12 0.08 11.19 -15.52
CA LEU A 12 -0.09 12.61 -15.89
C LEU A 12 1.19 13.21 -16.51
N LEU A 13 2.35 12.86 -15.96
CA LEU A 13 3.66 13.30 -16.40
C LEU A 13 4.70 12.20 -16.12
N VAL A 14 5.39 11.73 -17.16
CA VAL A 14 6.43 10.71 -17.05
C VAL A 14 7.73 11.32 -17.57
N ARG A 15 8.57 11.81 -16.66
CA ARG A 15 9.91 12.38 -16.96
C ARG A 15 11.06 11.48 -16.53
N VAL A 16 10.75 10.43 -15.78
CA VAL A 16 11.70 9.43 -15.29
C VAL A 16 11.25 8.09 -15.85
N LYS A 17 12.21 7.27 -16.28
CA LYS A 17 11.90 5.93 -16.79
C LYS A 17 11.59 5.01 -15.64
N ILE A 18 10.33 4.58 -15.57
CA ILE A 18 9.85 3.64 -14.56
C ILE A 18 10.26 2.24 -15.00
N LYS A 19 10.89 1.50 -14.09
CA LYS A 19 11.28 0.10 -14.29
C LYS A 19 10.18 -0.83 -13.80
N TYR A 20 9.68 -0.58 -12.59
CA TYR A 20 8.73 -1.46 -11.93
C TYR A 20 7.75 -0.66 -11.07
N MET A 21 6.48 -1.10 -11.03
CA MET A 21 5.45 -0.49 -10.19
C MET A 21 4.57 -1.57 -9.57
N GLU A 22 4.28 -1.43 -8.28
CA GLU A 22 3.39 -2.32 -7.54
C GLU A 22 2.53 -1.56 -6.52
N VAL A 23 1.39 -2.13 -6.16
CA VAL A 23 0.60 -1.72 -5.00
C VAL A 23 0.67 -2.82 -3.96
N GLN A 24 0.96 -2.45 -2.72
CA GLN A 24 1.01 -3.36 -1.59
C GLN A 24 -0.12 -3.05 -0.60
N ILE A 25 -0.62 -4.09 0.06
CA ILE A 25 -1.45 -3.95 1.26
C ILE A 25 -0.54 -4.16 2.46
N LEU A 26 -0.42 -3.12 3.28
CA LEU A 26 0.39 -3.15 4.49
C LEU A 26 -0.50 -3.17 5.73
N ARG A 27 -0.18 -4.02 6.69
CA ARG A 27 -0.74 -3.98 8.04
C ARG A 27 0.27 -3.33 8.96
N ARG A 28 -0.17 -2.32 9.71
CA ARG A 28 0.60 -1.73 10.80
C ARG A 28 -0.09 -2.06 12.11
N GLU A 29 0.59 -2.83 12.94
CA GLU A 29 0.22 -3.04 14.33
C GLU A 29 1.05 -2.13 15.21
N SER A 30 0.41 -1.41 16.12
CA SER A 30 1.11 -0.61 17.12
C SER A 30 0.62 -1.01 18.50
N THR A 31 1.53 -1.39 19.40
CA THR A 31 1.22 -1.87 20.75
C THR A 31 1.99 -1.05 21.78
N GLY A 32 1.33 -0.63 22.85
CA GLY A 32 1.96 0.17 23.90
C GLY A 32 0.95 0.91 24.78
N LEU A 33 1.35 1.16 26.03
CA LEU A 33 0.60 1.98 26.98
C LEU A 33 1.24 3.36 27.07
N GLY A 34 0.65 4.35 26.39
CA GLY A 34 1.17 5.73 26.36
C GLY A 34 2.46 5.90 25.55
N ALA A 35 3.08 7.08 25.66
CA ALA A 35 4.20 7.49 24.81
C ALA A 35 5.54 6.79 25.08
N VAL A 36 5.68 6.07 26.21
CA VAL A 36 6.99 5.63 26.72
C VAL A 36 7.37 4.22 26.26
N ASN A 37 6.42 3.41 25.77
CA ASN A 37 6.69 2.03 25.31
C ASN A 37 5.80 1.65 24.12
N THR A 38 5.85 2.45 23.04
CA THR A 38 5.12 2.12 21.80
C THR A 38 6.01 1.31 20.87
N PHE A 39 5.57 0.09 20.55
CA PHE A 39 6.13 -0.77 19.52
C PHE A 39 5.26 -0.67 18.28
N THR A 40 5.87 -0.70 17.10
CA THR A 40 5.14 -0.65 15.82
C THR A 40 5.75 -1.65 14.87
N ASP A 41 4.94 -2.61 14.45
CA ASP A 41 5.29 -3.62 13.46
C ASP A 41 4.54 -3.37 12.17
N MET A 42 5.24 -3.51 11.05
CA MET A 42 4.70 -3.31 9.72
C MET A 42 4.93 -4.56 8.88
N GLU A 43 3.84 -5.10 8.35
CA GLU A 43 3.84 -6.33 7.57
C GLU A 43 3.25 -6.07 6.18
N THR A 44 3.86 -6.66 5.15
CA THR A 44 3.30 -6.64 3.79
C THR A 44 2.45 -7.89 3.59
N LEU A 45 1.13 -7.72 3.55
CA LEU A 45 0.18 -8.82 3.42
C LEU A 45 -0.05 -9.24 1.97
N ALA A 46 0.04 -8.28 1.05
CA ALA A 46 -0.16 -8.51 -0.37
C ALA A 46 0.75 -7.62 -1.19
N LYS A 47 1.17 -8.12 -2.35
CA LYS A 47 1.85 -7.36 -3.39
C LYS A 47 1.16 -7.61 -4.72
N PHE A 48 0.83 -6.53 -5.40
CA PHE A 48 0.21 -6.54 -6.72
C PHE A 48 1.12 -5.80 -7.67
N GLU A 49 1.82 -6.56 -8.50
CA GLU A 49 2.62 -6.01 -9.58
C GLU A 49 1.67 -5.40 -10.62
N ILE A 50 1.90 -4.15 -10.99
CA ILE A 50 1.00 -3.42 -11.90
C ILE A 50 1.60 -3.35 -13.29
N MET A 51 2.90 -3.07 -13.38
CA MET A 51 3.56 -2.95 -14.67
C MET A 51 5.05 -3.26 -14.61
N ASP A 52 5.56 -3.78 -15.72
CA ASP A 52 6.97 -3.91 -16.05
C ASP A 52 7.24 -3.03 -17.28
N GLY A 53 8.06 -1.98 -17.12
CA GLY A 53 8.39 -1.03 -18.18
C GLY A 53 7.84 0.41 -18.03
N ALA A 54 8.16 1.25 -19.01
CA ALA A 54 7.93 2.69 -18.94
C ALA A 54 6.55 3.07 -19.52
N PRO A 55 5.62 3.61 -18.69
CA PRO A 55 4.32 4.08 -19.15
C PRO A 55 4.48 5.35 -19.97
N VAL A 56 3.52 5.61 -20.87
CA VAL A 56 3.47 6.88 -21.60
C VAL A 56 2.48 7.85 -20.96
N ARG A 57 2.74 9.15 -21.18
CA ARG A 57 1.86 10.21 -20.70
C ARG A 57 0.44 10.02 -21.23
N GLY A 58 -0.53 10.09 -20.34
CA GLY A 58 -1.95 9.94 -20.66
C GLY A 58 -2.47 8.51 -20.54
N GLU A 59 -1.61 7.52 -20.27
CA GLU A 59 -2.06 6.16 -19.96
C GLU A 59 -2.83 6.10 -18.64
N CYS A 60 -3.80 5.19 -18.60
CA CYS A 60 -4.62 4.90 -17.44
C CYS A 60 -4.70 3.40 -17.24
N ILE A 61 -4.25 2.90 -16.09
CA ILE A 61 -4.32 1.48 -15.74
C ILE A 61 -5.42 1.30 -14.68
N PRO A 62 -6.54 0.61 -14.99
CA PRO A 62 -7.54 0.27 -13.98
C PRO A 62 -7.01 -0.84 -13.05
N ILE A 63 -7.34 -0.74 -11.76
CA ILE A 63 -6.91 -1.66 -10.71
C ILE A 63 -8.14 -2.22 -10.00
N ARG A 64 -8.14 -3.54 -9.75
CA ARG A 64 -9.11 -4.23 -8.92
C ARG A 64 -8.39 -5.20 -7.99
N LEU A 65 -8.39 -4.91 -6.69
CA LEU A 65 -7.76 -5.74 -5.67
C LEU A 65 -8.85 -6.42 -4.84
N PHE A 66 -8.96 -7.74 -4.94
CA PHE A 66 -9.95 -8.53 -4.21
C PHE A 66 -9.42 -8.85 -2.81
N LEU A 67 -10.11 -8.36 -1.78
CA LEU A 67 -9.65 -8.52 -0.40
C LEU A 67 -9.92 -9.91 0.18
N GLY A 68 -10.91 -10.64 -0.36
CA GLY A 68 -11.29 -11.98 0.11
C GLY A 68 -10.19 -13.04 -0.01
N ALA A 69 -9.14 -12.78 -0.79
CA ALA A 69 -7.99 -13.69 -0.90
C ALA A 69 -6.98 -13.54 0.25
N TYR A 70 -7.14 -12.53 1.12
CA TYR A 70 -6.19 -12.21 2.19
C TYR A 70 -6.86 -12.34 3.56
N ASP A 71 -6.09 -12.82 4.54
CA ASP A 71 -6.53 -12.92 5.93
C ASP A 71 -6.46 -11.54 6.62
N LEU A 72 -7.43 -10.69 6.28
CA LEU A 72 -7.56 -9.34 6.82
C LEU A 72 -8.49 -9.33 8.02
N THR A 73 -8.05 -8.67 9.08
CA THR A 73 -8.90 -8.31 10.22
C THR A 73 -9.47 -6.91 10.03
N PRO A 74 -10.55 -6.54 10.73
CA PRO A 74 -11.03 -5.17 10.72
C PRO A 74 -9.98 -4.20 11.25
N THR A 75 -10.00 -2.95 10.78
CA THR A 75 -9.20 -1.87 11.39
C THR A 75 -9.59 -1.69 12.85
N MET A 76 -8.60 -1.80 13.74
CA MET A 76 -8.77 -1.68 15.19
C MET A 76 -8.07 -0.40 15.64
N LYS A 77 -8.84 0.57 16.14
CA LYS A 77 -8.28 1.85 16.59
C LYS A 77 -8.32 1.96 18.11
N ASP A 78 -7.15 2.18 18.70
CA ASP A 78 -6.95 2.50 20.12
C ASP A 78 -7.69 1.54 21.07
N ILE A 79 -7.65 0.24 20.78
CA ILE A 79 -8.37 -0.79 21.54
C ILE A 79 -7.86 -0.80 22.96
N ASN A 80 -8.71 -0.34 23.88
CA ASN A 80 -8.41 -0.19 25.29
C ASN A 80 -7.10 0.58 25.57
N ARG A 81 -6.70 1.48 24.66
CA ARG A 81 -5.41 2.21 24.70
C ARG A 81 -4.18 1.30 24.79
N LYS A 82 -4.30 0.04 24.34
CA LYS A 82 -3.22 -0.94 24.35
C LYS A 82 -2.63 -1.18 22.98
N PHE A 83 -3.46 -1.23 21.95
CA PHE A 83 -2.99 -1.47 20.59
C PHE A 83 -3.90 -0.87 19.52
N SER A 84 -3.36 -0.74 18.31
CA SER A 84 -4.11 -0.45 17.08
C SER A 84 -3.62 -1.35 15.95
N VAL A 85 -4.54 -1.74 15.07
CA VAL A 85 -4.25 -2.40 13.79
C VAL A 85 -4.82 -1.52 12.69
N ARG A 86 -3.97 -1.05 11.77
CA ARG A 86 -4.36 -0.21 10.64
C ARG A 86 -3.84 -0.78 9.32
N TYR A 87 -4.60 -0.57 8.27
CA TYR A 87 -4.26 -1.02 6.93
C TYR A 87 -3.91 0.17 6.03
N TYR A 88 -2.94 -0.04 5.14
CA TYR A 88 -2.47 0.97 4.20
C TYR A 88 -2.34 0.35 2.81
N LEU A 89 -2.78 1.09 1.79
CA LEU A 89 -2.33 0.88 0.43
C LEU A 89 -1.01 1.62 0.24
N ASN A 90 0.00 0.92 -0.23
CA ASN A 90 1.32 1.48 -0.52
C ASN A 90 1.63 1.31 -2.00
N LEU A 91 1.60 2.41 -2.75
CA LEU A 91 2.09 2.44 -4.11
C LEU A 91 3.62 2.54 -4.08
N VAL A 92 4.29 1.58 -4.71
CA VAL A 92 5.74 1.50 -4.82
C VAL A 92 6.12 1.63 -6.28
N LEU A 93 7.10 2.49 -6.55
CA LEU A 93 7.63 2.71 -7.89
C LEU A 93 9.15 2.66 -7.83
N LEU A 94 9.76 1.90 -8.74
CA LEU A 94 11.19 1.78 -8.94
C LEU A 94 11.53 2.32 -10.33
N ASP A 95 12.53 3.19 -10.42
CA ASP A 95 13.04 3.66 -11.71
C ASP A 95 14.30 2.89 -12.16
N GLU A 96 14.77 3.18 -13.38
CA GLU A 96 15.99 2.56 -13.94
C GLU A 96 17.27 2.87 -13.15
N GLU A 97 17.29 3.91 -12.32
CA GLU A 97 18.41 4.28 -11.45
C GLU A 97 18.31 3.62 -10.06
N GLU A 98 17.44 2.61 -9.91
CA GLU A 98 17.16 1.89 -8.66
C GLU A 98 16.61 2.80 -7.53
N ARG A 99 16.09 4.00 -7.86
CA ARG A 99 15.45 4.87 -6.87
C ARG A 99 14.04 4.40 -6.61
N ARG A 100 13.69 4.36 -5.33
CA ARG A 100 12.38 3.89 -4.85
C ARG A 100 11.52 5.05 -4.37
N TYR A 101 10.31 5.14 -4.91
CA TYR A 101 9.30 6.12 -4.53
C TYR A 101 8.13 5.40 -3.88
N TYR A 102 7.59 5.99 -2.82
CA TYR A 102 6.52 5.41 -2.03
C TYR A 102 5.40 6.42 -1.83
N LYS A 103 4.15 5.96 -1.94
CA LYS A 103 2.98 6.73 -1.54
C LYS A 103 2.04 5.83 -0.76
N GLN A 104 1.84 6.16 0.51
CA GLN A 104 0.93 5.43 1.40
C GLN A 104 -0.39 6.18 1.56
N HIS A 105 -1.49 5.43 1.53
CA HIS A 105 -2.84 5.91 1.84
C HIS A 105 -3.47 4.97 2.88
N VAL A 106 -4.13 5.53 3.90
CA VAL A 106 -4.81 4.72 4.92
C VAL A 106 -6.12 4.19 4.34
N CYS A 107 -6.42 2.92 4.59
CA CYS A 107 -7.68 2.30 4.20
C CYS A 107 -8.73 2.40 5.32
#